data_AF-A0A9D6A3G8-F1
#
_entry.id   AF-A0A9D6A3G8-F1
#
_cell.length_a   1.000
_cell.length_b   1.000
_cell.length_c   1.000
_cell.angle_alpha   90.00
_cell.angle_beta   90.00
_cell.angle_gamma   90.00
#
_symmetry.space_group_name_H-M   'P 1'
#
loop_
_entity.id
_entity.type
_entity.pdbx_description
1 polymer ?
#
loop_
_entity_poly.entity_id
_entity_poly.type
_entity_poly.pdbx_seq_one_letter_code
_entity_poly.pdbx_strand_id
1 'polypeptide(L)'
;MHLIRRFLTALLALLTLTLSLPDATAARRSKPKTSASAKKGSHSQKPKKSKSKSSSKSSSKSKSKSKGRGMHSSRGRSYVRSYAPSEEQLEQMRQDSLRLRTGGDRPVQQVSDLGVQASELLTTRFRRADTTLTTSELHELYFAVSDRKDTGSFLEHIEREADSLIDRSRFADALKVVQQGLWRTPTYLPLIKRACDLSLHLKDAKFNTYMYQLVELMSMISHTGTGESWDKAIQVRSASDALLVEQHWHETAREAIISSREQQHAGKTYQVLRIKDSVGAKERERYYLLRPTNNSSDK
;
A
#
# COMPACT_ATOMS: atom_id res chain seq x y z
N MET A 1 14.28 26.61 0.42
CA MET A 1 14.56 26.72 1.87
C MET A 1 13.44 27.39 2.68
N HIS A 2 12.76 28.43 2.19
CA HIS A 2 11.63 29.05 2.91
C HIS A 2 10.32 28.23 2.91
N LEU A 3 10.10 27.39 1.90
CA LEU A 3 8.90 26.57 1.78
C LEU A 3 8.86 25.40 2.80
N ILE A 4 10.01 24.77 3.02
CA ILE A 4 10.19 23.66 3.98
C ILE A 4 10.00 24.15 5.43
N ARG A 5 10.48 25.37 5.73
CA ARG A 5 10.26 25.99 7.05
C ARG A 5 8.78 26.26 7.34
N ARG A 6 8.00 26.65 6.33
CA ARG A 6 6.55 26.89 6.46
C ARG A 6 5.76 25.59 6.71
N PHE A 7 6.16 24.52 6.02
CA PHE A 7 5.60 23.19 6.21
C PHE A 7 5.83 22.65 7.63
N LEU A 8 7.07 22.80 8.15
CA LEU A 8 7.40 22.40 9.52
C LEU A 8 6.68 23.25 10.59
N THR A 9 6.52 24.55 10.37
CA THR A 9 5.81 25.42 11.33
C THR A 9 4.30 25.13 11.38
N ALA A 10 3.68 24.78 10.25
CA ALA A 10 2.26 24.40 10.22
C ALA A 10 2.04 23.06 10.93
N LEU A 11 2.97 22.11 10.76
CA LEU A 11 2.90 20.79 11.38
C LEU A 11 3.12 20.86 12.91
N LEU A 12 4.03 21.73 13.39
CA LEU A 12 4.24 21.96 14.83
C LEU A 12 3.06 22.69 15.50
N ALA A 13 2.41 23.63 14.81
CA ALA A 13 1.23 24.33 15.34
C ALA A 13 0.01 23.42 15.48
N LEU A 14 -0.14 22.42 14.60
CA LEU A 14 -1.20 21.42 14.72
C LEU A 14 -0.97 20.46 15.90
N LEU A 15 0.29 20.08 16.17
CA LEU A 15 0.62 19.20 17.29
C LEU A 15 0.39 19.87 18.66
N THR A 16 0.69 21.16 18.80
CA THR A 16 0.49 21.89 20.08
C THR A 16 -0.98 22.11 20.43
N LEU A 17 -1.87 22.21 19.44
CA LEU A 17 -3.32 22.28 19.70
C LEU A 17 -3.92 20.95 20.18
N THR A 18 -3.36 19.80 19.80
CA THR A 18 -3.89 18.48 20.20
C THR A 18 -3.45 18.00 21.59
N LEU A 19 -2.47 18.69 22.21
CA LEU A 19 -1.94 18.37 23.55
C LEU A 19 -2.47 19.27 24.66
N SER A 20 -3.28 20.28 24.33
CA SER A 20 -3.86 21.23 25.29
C SER A 20 -5.37 21.02 25.41
N LEU A 21 -5.78 19.88 25.94
CA LEU A 21 -7.09 19.71 26.59
C LEU A 21 -6.84 19.63 28.10
N PRO A 22 -7.30 20.61 28.90
CA PRO A 22 -7.23 20.50 30.35
C PRO A 22 -8.30 19.51 30.82
N ASP A 23 -7.82 18.47 31.50
CA ASP A 23 -8.58 17.51 32.30
C ASP A 23 -9.30 18.26 33.43
N ALA A 24 -10.63 18.30 33.39
CA ALA A 24 -11.41 19.07 34.35
C ALA A 24 -12.79 18.45 34.61
N THR A 25 -12.85 17.29 35.25
CA THR A 25 -13.93 16.99 36.22
C THR A 25 -13.47 15.99 37.29
N ALA A 26 -12.74 16.49 38.29
CA ALA A 26 -12.64 15.86 39.60
C ALA A 26 -12.66 16.93 40.69
N ALA A 27 -13.84 17.29 41.19
CA ALA A 27 -13.98 18.04 42.43
C ALA A 27 -15.17 17.50 43.24
N ARG A 28 -14.82 16.95 44.41
CA ARG A 28 -15.69 16.31 45.40
C ARG A 28 -15.98 17.31 46.52
N ARG A 29 -17.26 17.38 46.97
CA ARG A 29 -17.81 17.62 48.34
C ARG A 29 -18.84 18.75 48.43
N SER A 30 -20.07 18.39 48.80
CA SER A 30 -20.58 18.47 50.19
C SER A 30 -22.06 18.02 50.25
N LYS A 31 -22.48 17.42 51.37
CA LYS A 31 -23.88 17.05 51.66
C LYS A 31 -24.57 18.21 52.42
N PRO A 32 -25.91 18.29 52.37
CA PRO A 32 -26.67 18.06 53.62
C PRO A 32 -27.88 17.11 53.46
N LYS A 33 -28.38 16.64 54.61
CA LYS A 33 -29.45 15.64 54.83
C LYS A 33 -30.83 16.32 55.00
N THR A 34 -31.92 15.59 54.71
CA THR A 34 -33.21 15.47 55.46
C THR A 34 -34.19 14.59 54.63
N SER A 35 -34.51 13.34 55.06
CA SER A 35 -35.79 12.86 55.67
C SER A 35 -37.05 13.12 54.80
N ALA A 36 -37.97 12.19 54.48
CA ALA A 36 -38.51 11.01 55.18
C ALA A 36 -39.18 10.02 54.16
N SER A 37 -39.16 8.69 54.41
CA SER A 37 -40.31 7.80 54.77
C SER A 37 -41.37 7.60 53.66
N ALA A 38 -41.84 6.40 53.24
CA ALA A 38 -42.03 5.13 53.94
C ALA A 38 -42.23 3.93 52.97
N LYS A 39 -41.83 2.73 53.45
CA LYS A 39 -42.54 1.40 53.46
C LYS A 39 -43.25 0.90 52.18
N LYS A 40 -43.26 -0.38 51.79
CA LYS A 40 -43.03 -1.69 52.45
C LYS A 40 -43.08 -2.75 51.33
N GLY A 41 -42.51 -3.94 51.55
CA GLY A 41 -42.79 -5.10 50.68
C GLY A 41 -41.67 -6.14 50.64
N SER A 42 -41.70 -7.07 51.58
CA SER A 42 -40.69 -8.09 51.89
C SER A 42 -40.86 -9.42 51.13
N HIS A 43 -39.82 -10.27 51.24
CA HIS A 43 -39.85 -11.74 51.36
C HIS A 43 -39.44 -12.54 50.09
N SER A 44 -38.65 -13.63 50.10
CA SER A 44 -37.62 -14.20 51.00
C SER A 44 -36.95 -15.44 50.35
N GLN A 45 -35.82 -15.87 50.92
CA GLN A 45 -35.27 -17.25 51.04
C GLN A 45 -34.89 -18.04 49.76
N LYS A 46 -33.86 -18.90 49.69
CA LYS A 46 -32.71 -19.33 50.51
C LYS A 46 -31.83 -20.23 49.58
N PRO A 47 -30.53 -20.43 49.87
CA PRO A 47 -29.64 -21.33 49.13
C PRO A 47 -29.56 -22.74 49.79
N LYS A 48 -29.20 -23.79 49.03
CA LYS A 48 -28.81 -25.09 49.60
C LYS A 48 -27.62 -25.77 48.88
N LYS A 49 -26.73 -26.27 49.75
CA LYS A 49 -25.51 -27.09 49.62
C LYS A 49 -25.73 -28.52 49.10
N SER A 50 -24.66 -29.14 48.58
CA SER A 50 -23.99 -30.39 49.06
C SER A 50 -22.85 -30.79 48.09
N LYS A 51 -21.54 -30.93 48.45
CA LYS A 51 -20.80 -32.07 49.08
C LYS A 51 -21.23 -33.45 48.52
N SER A 52 -20.38 -34.42 48.11
CA SER A 52 -19.04 -34.84 48.55
C SER A 52 -18.53 -36.09 47.79
N LYS A 53 -17.18 -36.32 47.74
CA LYS A 53 -16.41 -37.60 47.89
C LYS A 53 -16.64 -38.76 46.86
N SER A 54 -15.76 -39.72 46.54
CA SER A 54 -14.31 -40.03 46.69
C SER A 54 -14.04 -41.41 46.04
N SER A 55 -12.83 -41.65 45.52
CA SER A 55 -12.01 -42.91 45.51
C SER A 55 -12.53 -44.26 44.95
N SER A 56 -11.76 -44.87 44.03
CA SER A 56 -10.86 -46.06 44.23
C SER A 56 -10.75 -47.06 43.04
N LYS A 57 -9.52 -47.20 42.53
CA LYS A 57 -8.66 -48.38 42.23
C LYS A 57 -9.15 -49.67 41.49
N SER A 58 -8.20 -50.20 40.68
CA SER A 58 -7.94 -51.59 40.23
C SER A 58 -8.65 -52.07 38.93
N SER A 59 -8.16 -52.97 38.06
CA SER A 59 -6.86 -53.62 37.83
C SER A 59 -6.86 -54.41 36.49
N SER A 60 -5.66 -54.56 35.89
CA SER A 60 -5.13 -55.75 35.17
C SER A 60 -5.51 -56.15 33.73
N LYS A 61 -4.43 -56.45 32.97
CA LYS A 61 -4.19 -57.51 31.94
C LYS A 61 -4.93 -57.39 30.58
N SER A 62 -4.41 -57.80 29.41
CA SER A 62 -3.09 -58.17 28.87
C SER A 62 -3.31 -58.71 27.44
N LYS A 63 -2.41 -58.44 26.50
CA LYS A 63 -1.78 -59.37 25.51
C LYS A 63 -1.70 -58.85 24.07
N SER A 64 -0.45 -58.73 23.67
CA SER A 64 0.11 -58.68 22.33
C SER A 64 0.05 -60.06 21.64
N LYS A 65 0.03 -60.04 20.30
CA LYS A 65 0.65 -61.04 19.43
C LYS A 65 0.63 -60.58 17.97
N SER A 66 1.82 -60.37 17.39
CA SER A 66 2.12 -60.76 16.01
C SER A 66 3.64 -60.83 15.82
N LYS A 67 4.10 -61.95 15.29
CA LYS A 67 5.49 -62.40 15.16
C LYS A 67 6.11 -61.85 13.87
N GLY A 68 7.40 -61.54 13.91
CA GLY A 68 8.22 -61.27 12.72
C GLY A 68 8.90 -62.49 12.11
N ARG A 69 9.63 -62.23 11.01
CA ARG A 69 10.82 -62.92 10.43
C ARG A 69 11.03 -62.33 9.01
N GLY A 70 12.21 -62.07 8.45
CA GLY A 70 13.62 -62.26 8.84
C GLY A 70 14.51 -61.37 7.93
N MET A 71 15.62 -60.86 8.45
CA MET A 71 17.01 -61.29 8.15
C MET A 71 17.59 -60.75 6.82
N HIS A 72 18.49 -59.77 6.90
CA HIS A 72 19.90 -59.93 6.47
C HIS A 72 20.77 -58.78 7.03
N SER A 73 21.96 -59.18 7.48
CA SER A 73 22.98 -58.39 8.14
C SER A 73 23.95 -57.78 7.13
N SER A 74 24.31 -56.51 7.29
CA SER A 74 25.66 -56.04 6.99
C SER A 74 26.01 -54.80 7.83
N ARG A 75 27.16 -54.93 8.48
CA ARG A 75 27.86 -53.98 9.34
C ARG A 75 28.12 -52.64 8.65
N GLY A 76 28.11 -51.55 9.42
CA GLY A 76 28.76 -50.31 9.01
C GLY A 76 28.26 -49.07 9.74
N ARG A 77 28.51 -48.94 11.04
CA ARG A 77 28.55 -47.62 11.67
C ARG A 77 29.85 -46.94 11.21
N SER A 78 29.75 -45.99 10.30
CA SER A 78 30.70 -44.89 10.20
C SER A 78 29.93 -43.58 10.36
N TYR A 79 30.49 -42.69 11.16
CA TYR A 79 29.92 -41.41 11.54
C TYR A 79 29.73 -40.53 10.30
N VAL A 80 28.50 -40.33 9.83
CA VAL A 80 28.18 -39.17 8.98
C VAL A 80 27.59 -38.11 9.89
N ARG A 81 28.47 -37.29 10.43
CA ARG A 81 28.10 -35.98 10.98
C ARG A 81 27.46 -35.22 9.83
N SER A 82 26.14 -35.07 9.87
CA SER A 82 25.39 -34.26 8.91
C SER A 82 25.78 -32.80 9.08
N TYR A 83 26.87 -32.41 8.42
CA TYR A 83 27.13 -31.01 8.09
C TYR A 83 26.03 -30.60 7.11
N ALA A 84 25.04 -29.85 7.59
CA ALA A 84 24.19 -29.08 6.71
C ALA A 84 25.12 -28.09 5.99
N PRO A 85 25.23 -28.12 4.65
CA PRO A 85 26.05 -27.16 3.92
C PRO A 85 25.59 -25.74 4.28
N SER A 86 26.53 -24.80 4.41
CA SER A 86 26.16 -23.40 4.57
C SER A 86 25.35 -22.93 3.36
N GLU A 87 24.55 -21.89 3.52
CA GLU A 87 23.75 -21.33 2.42
C GLU A 87 24.63 -20.98 1.20
N GLU A 88 25.83 -20.47 1.46
CA GLU A 88 26.84 -20.18 0.44
C GLU A 88 27.35 -21.46 -0.27
N GLN A 89 27.57 -22.56 0.45
CA GLN A 89 27.96 -23.84 -0.16
C GLN A 89 26.81 -24.45 -0.97
N LEU A 90 25.57 -24.30 -0.52
CA LEU A 90 24.39 -24.75 -1.25
C LEU A 90 24.20 -23.97 -2.55
N GLU A 91 24.48 -22.67 -2.54
CA GLU A 91 24.42 -21.83 -3.74
C GLU A 91 25.56 -22.15 -4.71
N GLN A 92 26.77 -22.43 -4.21
CA GLN A 92 27.87 -22.92 -5.04
C GLN A 92 27.54 -24.27 -5.68
N MET A 93 26.98 -25.22 -4.93
CA MET A 93 26.55 -26.51 -5.49
C MET A 93 25.44 -26.35 -6.53
N ARG A 94 24.52 -25.41 -6.35
CA ARG A 94 23.51 -25.07 -7.36
C ARG A 94 24.16 -24.56 -8.64
N GLN A 95 25.05 -23.59 -8.55
CA GLN A 95 25.75 -23.02 -9.70
C GLN A 95 26.59 -24.06 -10.44
N ASP A 96 27.29 -24.94 -9.70
CA ASP A 96 28.13 -25.98 -10.29
C ASP A 96 27.30 -27.09 -10.94
N SER A 97 26.16 -27.47 -10.33
CA SER A 97 25.21 -28.39 -10.95
C SER A 97 24.62 -27.85 -12.25
N LEU A 98 24.35 -26.54 -12.29
CA LEU A 98 23.84 -25.87 -13.48
C LEU A 98 24.91 -25.87 -14.58
N ARG A 99 26.16 -25.57 -14.21
CA ARG A 99 27.32 -25.53 -15.12
C ARG A 99 27.63 -26.89 -15.74
N LEU A 100 27.57 -27.97 -14.95
CA LEU A 100 27.75 -29.33 -15.44
C LEU A 100 26.61 -29.75 -16.38
N ARG A 101 25.39 -29.24 -16.15
CA ARG A 101 24.22 -29.48 -17.00
C ARG A 101 24.26 -28.71 -18.32
N THR A 102 24.85 -27.51 -18.33
CA THR A 102 24.97 -26.65 -19.53
C THR A 102 26.29 -26.82 -20.27
N GLY A 103 27.09 -27.84 -19.94
CA GLY A 103 28.34 -28.13 -20.66
C GLY A 103 29.44 -27.07 -20.48
N GLY A 104 29.39 -26.28 -19.40
CA GLY A 104 30.37 -25.23 -19.12
C GLY A 104 30.01 -23.84 -19.64
N ASP A 105 28.93 -23.70 -20.40
CA ASP A 105 28.40 -22.39 -20.75
C ASP A 105 27.67 -21.80 -19.54
N ARG A 106 28.12 -20.62 -19.11
CA ARG A 106 27.40 -19.82 -18.10
C ARG A 106 25.97 -19.65 -18.61
N PRO A 107 24.92 -19.79 -17.78
CA PRO A 107 23.60 -19.33 -18.20
C PRO A 107 23.77 -17.85 -18.54
N VAL A 108 23.72 -17.53 -19.83
CA VAL A 108 23.66 -16.16 -20.29
C VAL A 108 22.29 -15.68 -19.85
N GLN A 109 22.19 -15.12 -18.63
CA GLN A 109 21.07 -14.27 -18.28
C GLN A 109 21.01 -13.23 -19.40
N GLN A 110 19.97 -13.32 -20.22
CA GLN A 110 19.82 -12.36 -21.29
C GLN A 110 19.72 -10.98 -20.63
N VAL A 111 20.33 -9.96 -21.22
CA VAL A 111 20.31 -8.60 -20.66
C VAL A 111 18.87 -8.11 -20.42
N SER A 112 17.92 -8.62 -21.21
CA SER A 112 16.47 -8.50 -21.02
C SER A 112 15.97 -9.07 -19.69
N ASP A 113 16.45 -10.24 -19.26
CA ASP A 113 16.04 -10.88 -18.00
C ASP A 113 16.53 -10.10 -16.77
N LEU A 114 17.71 -9.49 -16.86
CA LEU A 114 18.25 -8.61 -15.82
C LEU A 114 17.43 -7.31 -15.68
N GLY A 115 16.99 -6.74 -16.80
CA GLY A 115 16.11 -5.57 -16.81
C GLY A 115 14.74 -5.87 -16.20
N VAL A 116 14.15 -7.03 -16.52
CA VAL A 116 12.88 -7.48 -15.93
C VAL A 116 13.03 -7.69 -14.43
N GLN A 117 14.09 -8.38 -13.98
CA GLN A 117 14.35 -8.58 -12.54
C GLN A 117 14.58 -7.27 -11.80
N ALA A 118 15.34 -6.32 -12.38
CA ALA A 118 15.53 -5.00 -11.79
C ALA A 118 14.20 -4.24 -11.66
N SER A 119 13.35 -4.27 -12.70
CA SER A 119 12.03 -3.63 -12.66
C SER A 119 11.06 -4.28 -11.65
N GLU A 120 11.14 -5.60 -11.47
CA GLU A 120 10.38 -6.34 -10.45
C GLU A 120 10.87 -5.99 -9.04
N LEU A 121 12.18 -5.84 -8.84
CA LEU A 121 12.75 -5.36 -7.58
C LEU A 121 12.30 -3.92 -7.27
N LEU A 122 12.31 -3.00 -8.25
CA LEU A 122 11.80 -1.65 -8.07
C LEU A 122 10.30 -1.65 -7.72
N THR A 123 9.52 -2.46 -8.42
CA THR A 123 8.08 -2.59 -8.18
C THR A 123 7.77 -3.10 -6.77
N THR A 124 8.52 -4.10 -6.30
CA THR A 124 8.32 -4.65 -4.95
C THR A 124 8.75 -3.69 -3.85
N ARG A 125 9.84 -2.93 -4.05
CA ARG A 125 10.27 -1.84 -3.15
C ARG A 125 9.23 -0.73 -3.09
N PHE A 126 8.73 -0.29 -4.24
CA PHE A 126 7.67 0.73 -4.31
C PHE A 126 6.39 0.28 -3.59
N ARG A 127 5.96 -0.97 -3.77
CA ARG A 127 4.80 -1.54 -3.06
C ARG A 127 4.94 -1.51 -1.54
N ARG A 128 6.17 -1.56 -1.02
CA ARG A 128 6.48 -1.48 0.40
C ARG A 128 6.64 -0.04 0.91
N ALA A 129 6.49 0.95 0.03
CA ALA A 129 6.78 2.36 0.32
C ALA A 129 8.22 2.54 0.85
N ASP A 130 9.19 1.95 0.14
CA ASP A 130 10.60 2.11 0.44
C ASP A 130 11.08 3.53 0.12
N THR A 131 11.29 4.32 1.18
CA THR A 131 11.71 5.73 1.09
C THR A 131 13.13 5.94 0.55
N THR A 132 13.87 4.86 0.29
CA THR A 132 15.22 4.92 -0.28
C THR A 132 15.22 4.90 -1.82
N LEU A 133 14.05 4.82 -2.46
CA LEU A 133 13.91 4.92 -3.90
C LEU A 133 14.33 6.31 -4.40
N THR A 134 15.18 6.32 -5.42
CA THR A 134 15.65 7.55 -6.06
C THR A 134 14.59 8.11 -7.02
N THR A 135 14.67 9.40 -7.30
CA THR A 135 13.77 10.05 -8.26
C THR A 135 13.89 9.47 -9.66
N SER A 136 15.08 9.00 -10.07
CA SER A 136 15.31 8.31 -11.33
C SER A 136 14.65 6.94 -11.40
N GLU A 137 14.75 6.14 -10.33
CA GLU A 137 14.09 4.82 -10.26
C GLU A 137 12.55 4.97 -10.28
N LEU A 138 12.02 5.97 -9.56
CA LEU A 138 10.59 6.29 -9.59
C LEU A 138 10.14 6.79 -10.96
N HIS A 139 10.96 7.59 -11.64
CA HIS A 139 10.67 8.07 -12.99
C HIS A 139 10.63 6.89 -13.98
N GLU A 140 11.59 5.97 -13.90
CA GLU A 140 11.59 4.74 -14.70
C GLU A 140 10.34 3.90 -14.43
N LEU A 141 10.00 3.67 -13.15
CA LEU A 141 8.83 2.88 -12.76
C LEU A 141 7.50 3.54 -13.15
N TYR A 142 7.42 4.88 -13.11
CA TYR A 142 6.22 5.62 -13.49
C TYR A 142 6.06 5.63 -15.03
N PHE A 143 7.11 5.86 -15.81
CA PHE A 143 7.02 5.89 -17.28
C PHE A 143 7.29 4.54 -17.96
N ALA A 144 7.41 3.45 -17.21
CA ALA A 144 7.57 2.11 -17.76
C ALA A 144 6.37 1.76 -18.67
N VAL A 145 6.68 1.35 -19.90
CA VAL A 145 5.68 0.86 -20.86
C VAL A 145 5.12 -0.46 -20.34
N SER A 146 3.80 -0.59 -20.32
CA SER A 146 3.18 -1.87 -19.97
C SER A 146 3.18 -2.78 -21.20
N ASP A 147 3.80 -3.96 -21.10
CA ASP A 147 3.75 -4.97 -22.16
C ASP A 147 2.34 -5.56 -22.36
N ARG A 148 1.42 -5.30 -21.42
CA ARG A 148 0.08 -5.89 -21.40
C ARG A 148 -0.91 -5.00 -22.15
N LYS A 149 -1.44 -5.52 -23.26
CA LYS A 149 -2.37 -4.81 -24.16
C LYS A 149 -3.71 -4.45 -23.53
N ASP A 150 -4.17 -5.23 -22.54
CA ASP A 150 -5.48 -5.06 -21.87
C ASP A 150 -5.43 -4.14 -20.64
N THR A 151 -4.30 -3.49 -20.36
CA THR A 151 -4.12 -2.68 -19.14
C THR A 151 -5.10 -1.50 -19.07
N GLY A 152 -5.37 -0.82 -20.18
CA GLY A 152 -6.34 0.29 -20.23
C GLY A 152 -7.76 -0.16 -19.86
N SER A 153 -8.28 -1.18 -20.56
CA SER A 153 -9.62 -1.73 -20.29
C SER A 153 -9.76 -2.31 -18.90
N PHE A 154 -8.70 -2.93 -18.37
CA PHE A 154 -8.68 -3.45 -17.02
C PHE A 154 -8.79 -2.33 -15.97
N LEU A 155 -7.98 -1.26 -16.10
CA LEU A 155 -8.02 -0.14 -15.17
C LEU A 155 -9.37 0.57 -15.20
N GLU A 156 -9.94 0.77 -16.39
CA GLU A 156 -11.26 1.38 -16.53
C GLU A 156 -12.37 0.53 -15.87
N HIS A 157 -12.30 -0.80 -15.99
CA HIS A 157 -13.22 -1.70 -15.30
C HIS A 157 -13.09 -1.59 -13.78
N ILE A 158 -11.86 -1.62 -13.25
CA ILE A 158 -11.58 -1.49 -11.82
C ILE A 158 -12.07 -0.14 -11.28
N GLU A 159 -11.87 0.95 -12.03
CA GLU A 159 -12.34 2.27 -11.63
C GLU A 159 -13.86 2.34 -11.54
N ARG A 160 -14.57 1.86 -12.58
CA ARG A 160 -16.04 1.85 -12.60
C ARG A 160 -16.62 0.95 -11.50
N GLU A 161 -16.02 -0.20 -11.24
CA GLU A 161 -16.46 -1.11 -10.18
C GLU A 161 -16.23 -0.49 -8.80
N ALA A 162 -15.07 0.11 -8.57
CA ALA A 162 -14.77 0.81 -7.32
C ALA A 162 -15.77 1.95 -7.07
N ASP A 163 -16.07 2.76 -8.10
CA ASP A 163 -17.03 3.87 -7.98
C ASP A 163 -18.44 3.33 -7.66
N SER A 164 -18.90 2.27 -8.33
CA SER A 164 -20.19 1.65 -8.00
C SER A 164 -20.26 1.11 -6.57
N LEU A 165 -19.14 0.61 -6.01
CA LEU A 165 -19.11 0.13 -4.63
C LEU A 165 -19.09 1.29 -3.63
N ILE A 166 -18.41 2.39 -3.96
CA ILE A 166 -18.40 3.63 -3.18
C ILE A 166 -19.81 4.22 -3.12
N ASP A 167 -20.52 4.29 -4.24
CA ASP A 167 -21.90 4.80 -4.31
C ASP A 167 -22.86 3.97 -3.44
N ARG A 168 -22.60 2.65 -3.34
CA ARG A 168 -23.35 1.72 -2.47
C ARG A 168 -22.86 1.71 -1.02
N SER A 169 -21.95 2.62 -0.64
CA SER A 169 -21.32 2.70 0.68
C SER A 169 -20.58 1.43 1.12
N ARG A 170 -20.17 0.57 0.17
CA ARG A 170 -19.39 -0.66 0.41
C ARG A 170 -17.89 -0.39 0.36
N PHE A 171 -17.41 0.50 1.22
CA PHE A 171 -16.03 1.00 1.19
C PHE A 171 -14.96 -0.10 1.35
N ALA A 172 -15.21 -1.11 2.19
CA ALA A 172 -14.26 -2.20 2.39
C ALA A 172 -14.10 -3.09 1.15
N ASP A 173 -15.16 -3.26 0.35
CA ASP A 173 -15.09 -4.01 -0.90
C ASP A 173 -14.50 -3.15 -2.02
N ALA A 174 -14.82 -1.86 -2.05
CA ALA A 174 -14.17 -0.91 -2.96
C ALA A 174 -12.64 -0.90 -2.76
N LEU A 175 -12.16 -0.93 -1.51
CA LEU A 175 -10.73 -0.99 -1.21
C LEU A 175 -10.07 -2.27 -1.77
N LYS A 176 -10.73 -3.43 -1.71
CA LYS A 176 -10.21 -4.68 -2.29
C LYS A 176 -10.07 -4.60 -3.81
N VAL A 177 -11.08 -4.04 -4.49
CA VAL A 177 -11.07 -3.84 -5.94
C VAL A 177 -9.94 -2.88 -6.35
N VAL A 178 -9.79 -1.77 -5.63
CA VAL A 178 -8.67 -0.84 -5.85
C VAL A 178 -7.32 -1.52 -5.62
N GLN A 179 -7.18 -2.32 -4.56
CA GLN A 179 -5.97 -3.09 -4.27
C GLN A 179 -5.63 -4.10 -5.37
N GLN A 180 -6.63 -4.74 -5.97
CA GLN A 180 -6.44 -5.63 -7.13
C GLN A 180 -5.88 -4.84 -8.32
N GLY A 181 -6.41 -3.64 -8.57
CA GLY A 181 -5.88 -2.73 -9.59
C GLY A 181 -4.42 -2.36 -9.35
N LEU A 182 -4.09 -1.96 -8.12
CA LEU A 182 -2.73 -1.61 -7.71
C LEU A 182 -1.76 -2.80 -7.71
N TRP A 183 -2.26 -4.02 -7.50
CA TRP A 183 -1.44 -5.22 -7.64
C TRP A 183 -0.97 -5.44 -9.08
N ARG A 184 -1.75 -4.98 -10.07
CA ARG A 184 -1.36 -5.05 -11.47
C ARG A 184 -0.58 -3.82 -11.91
N THR A 185 -1.05 -2.63 -11.58
CA THR A 185 -0.44 -1.36 -11.99
C THR A 185 -0.18 -0.49 -10.74
N PRO A 186 0.95 -0.74 -10.03
CA PRO A 186 1.17 -0.16 -8.71
C PRO A 186 1.40 1.35 -8.74
N THR A 187 1.86 1.90 -9.86
CA THR A 187 2.14 3.33 -10.01
C THR A 187 0.96 4.13 -10.57
N TYR A 188 -0.22 3.52 -10.75
CA TYR A 188 -1.38 4.20 -11.31
C TYR A 188 -2.01 5.17 -10.30
N LEU A 189 -1.75 6.47 -10.50
CA LEU A 189 -2.00 7.54 -9.54
C LEU A 189 -3.47 7.64 -9.07
N PRO A 190 -4.49 7.51 -9.94
CA PRO A 190 -5.89 7.57 -9.52
C PRO A 190 -6.28 6.48 -8.52
N LEU A 191 -5.80 5.25 -8.73
CA LEU A 191 -6.07 4.15 -7.79
C LEU A 191 -5.29 4.30 -6.49
N ILE A 192 -4.05 4.81 -6.51
CA ILE A 192 -3.29 5.07 -5.27
C ILE A 192 -4.05 6.10 -4.44
N LYS A 193 -4.51 7.19 -5.06
CA LYS A 193 -5.30 8.21 -4.37
C LYS A 193 -6.60 7.64 -3.80
N ARG A 194 -7.37 6.87 -4.59
CA ARG A 194 -8.57 6.18 -4.07
C ARG A 194 -8.24 5.25 -2.90
N ALA A 195 -7.13 4.52 -2.97
CA ALA A 195 -6.67 3.66 -1.87
C ALA A 195 -6.34 4.48 -0.62
N CYS A 196 -5.70 5.64 -0.75
CA CYS A 196 -5.48 6.57 0.37
C CYS A 196 -6.80 7.00 1.01
N ASP A 197 -7.75 7.49 0.21
CA ASP A 197 -9.03 8.02 0.71
C ASP A 197 -9.85 6.92 1.41
N LEU A 198 -9.95 5.73 0.80
CA LEU A 198 -10.66 4.58 1.36
C LEU A 198 -9.98 4.05 2.61
N SER A 199 -8.65 3.95 2.62
CA SER A 199 -7.89 3.48 3.78
C SER A 199 -8.00 4.47 4.95
N LEU A 200 -8.02 5.77 4.67
CA LEU A 200 -8.25 6.80 5.68
C LEU A 200 -9.64 6.67 6.28
N HIS A 201 -10.66 6.52 5.44
CA HIS A 201 -12.05 6.35 5.87
C HIS A 201 -12.24 5.09 6.73
N LEU A 202 -11.62 3.97 6.33
CA LEU A 202 -11.70 2.69 7.03
C LEU A 202 -10.72 2.57 8.20
N LYS A 203 -9.81 3.53 8.39
CA LYS A 203 -8.70 3.47 9.36
C LYS A 203 -7.81 2.23 9.16
N ASP A 204 -7.56 1.87 7.90
CA ASP A 204 -6.68 0.76 7.54
C ASP A 204 -5.21 1.12 7.83
N ALA A 205 -4.44 0.18 8.37
CA ALA A 205 -3.02 0.35 8.67
C ALA A 205 -2.17 0.66 7.42
N LYS A 206 -2.63 0.27 6.23
CA LYS A 206 -1.95 0.53 4.96
C LYS A 206 -2.08 1.97 4.46
N PHE A 207 -2.86 2.83 5.13
CA PHE A 207 -3.00 4.24 4.75
C PHE A 207 -1.64 4.93 4.55
N ASN A 208 -0.71 4.76 5.49
CA ASN A 208 0.62 5.39 5.41
C ASN A 208 1.40 4.90 4.18
N THR A 209 1.30 3.60 3.84
CA THR A 209 1.96 3.04 2.65
C THR A 209 1.46 3.70 1.37
N TYR A 210 0.14 3.84 1.21
CA TYR A 210 -0.42 4.51 0.02
C TYR A 210 -0.07 5.99 -0.03
N MET A 211 -0.05 6.67 1.13
CA MET A 211 0.35 8.07 1.22
C MET A 211 1.79 8.30 0.79
N TYR A 212 2.73 7.46 1.26
CA TYR A 212 4.13 7.56 0.82
C TYR A 212 4.28 7.32 -0.68
N GLN A 213 3.62 6.29 -1.22
CA GLN A 213 3.60 6.02 -2.66
C GLN A 213 3.08 7.21 -3.46
N LEU A 214 2.00 7.83 -3.00
CA LEU A 214 1.41 9.00 -3.65
C LEU A 214 2.36 10.19 -3.62
N VAL A 215 2.90 10.53 -2.45
CA VAL A 215 3.80 11.68 -2.26
C VAL A 215 5.09 11.51 -3.06
N GLU A 216 5.68 10.31 -3.10
CA GLU A 216 6.89 10.04 -3.87
C GLU A 216 6.67 10.21 -5.37
N LEU A 217 5.56 9.68 -5.90
CA LEU A 217 5.23 9.85 -7.32
C LEU A 217 4.93 11.31 -7.66
N MET A 218 4.13 12.00 -6.86
CA MET A 218 3.81 13.41 -7.10
C MET A 218 5.05 14.31 -6.98
N SER A 219 5.91 14.03 -6.01
CA SER A 219 7.21 14.68 -5.88
C SER A 219 8.05 14.47 -7.13
N MET A 220 8.21 13.22 -7.59
CA MET A 220 8.95 12.90 -8.81
C MET A 220 8.36 13.64 -10.02
N ILE A 221 7.03 13.60 -10.22
CA ILE A 221 6.33 14.30 -11.31
C ILE A 221 6.64 15.80 -11.26
N SER A 222 6.61 16.43 -10.08
CA SER A 222 6.89 17.87 -9.94
C SER A 222 8.32 18.26 -10.29
N HIS A 223 9.27 17.32 -10.26
CA HIS A 223 10.66 17.56 -10.67
C HIS A 223 10.87 17.43 -12.19
N THR A 224 9.86 16.99 -12.95
CA THR A 224 9.96 16.84 -14.41
C THR A 224 9.85 18.16 -15.18
N GLY A 225 9.27 19.20 -14.57
CA GLY A 225 9.04 20.51 -15.19
C GLY A 225 8.34 21.49 -14.24
N THR A 226 8.24 22.77 -14.61
CA THR A 226 7.55 23.81 -13.82
C THR A 226 6.10 24.03 -14.23
N GLY A 227 5.73 23.63 -15.44
CA GLY A 227 4.38 23.77 -15.99
C GLY A 227 4.03 25.16 -16.50
N GLU A 228 4.99 26.09 -16.57
CA GLU A 228 4.74 27.51 -16.95
C GLU A 228 4.64 27.72 -18.47
N SER A 229 5.21 26.81 -19.27
CA SER A 229 5.25 26.91 -20.72
C SER A 229 5.33 25.51 -21.36
N TRP A 230 5.19 25.45 -22.69
CA TRP A 230 5.32 24.23 -23.48
C TRP A 230 6.66 23.50 -23.28
N ASP A 231 7.76 24.24 -23.14
CA ASP A 231 9.11 23.69 -22.97
C ASP A 231 9.36 23.19 -21.54
N LYS A 232 8.71 23.82 -20.56
CA LYS A 232 8.84 23.48 -19.13
C LYS A 232 7.65 22.66 -18.61
N ALA A 233 6.89 22.01 -19.48
CA ALA A 233 5.70 21.28 -19.11
C ALA A 233 6.00 20.12 -18.14
N ILE A 234 5.11 19.91 -17.18
CA ILE A 234 5.19 18.79 -16.22
C ILE A 234 4.83 17.49 -16.96
N GLN A 235 5.63 16.45 -16.84
CA GLN A 235 5.42 15.19 -17.54
C GLN A 235 4.50 14.29 -16.73
N VAL A 236 3.44 13.79 -17.37
CA VAL A 236 2.44 12.90 -16.75
C VAL A 236 1.99 11.85 -17.75
N ARG A 237 1.42 10.74 -17.26
CA ARG A 237 0.95 9.66 -18.12
C ARG A 237 -0.38 9.93 -18.81
N SER A 238 -1.25 10.68 -18.17
CA SER A 238 -2.62 10.90 -18.62
C SER A 238 -3.16 12.26 -18.15
N ALA A 239 -4.27 12.68 -18.75
CA ALA A 239 -5.00 13.87 -18.32
C ALA A 239 -5.54 13.73 -16.87
N SER A 240 -5.90 12.53 -16.43
CA SER A 240 -6.32 12.28 -15.04
C SER A 240 -5.19 12.55 -14.05
N ASP A 241 -3.96 12.15 -14.38
CA ASP A 241 -2.79 12.38 -13.55
C ASP A 241 -2.46 13.87 -13.48
N ALA A 242 -2.59 14.60 -14.59
CA ALA A 242 -2.46 16.06 -14.61
C ALA A 242 -3.42 16.73 -13.61
N LEU A 243 -4.70 16.34 -13.62
CA LEU A 243 -5.71 16.89 -12.72
C LEU A 243 -5.42 16.54 -11.25
N LEU A 244 -4.98 15.31 -10.97
CA LEU A 244 -4.63 14.90 -9.61
C LEU A 244 -3.44 15.67 -9.07
N VAL A 245 -2.40 15.86 -9.88
CA VAL A 245 -1.23 16.65 -9.54
C VAL A 245 -1.61 18.10 -9.27
N GLU A 246 -2.45 18.69 -10.13
CA GLU A 246 -2.92 20.05 -9.94
C GLU A 246 -3.69 20.22 -8.62
N GLN A 247 -4.62 19.31 -8.35
CA GLN A 247 -5.49 19.41 -7.17
C GLN A 247 -4.74 19.16 -5.86
N HIS A 248 -3.82 18.19 -5.83
CA HIS A 248 -3.27 17.69 -4.57
C HIS A 248 -1.82 18.12 -4.32
N TRP A 249 -1.01 18.37 -5.36
CA TRP A 249 0.39 18.81 -5.19
C TRP A 249 0.50 20.33 -5.24
N HIS A 250 -0.23 20.94 -6.17
CA HIS A 250 -0.29 22.40 -6.30
C HIS A 250 -1.44 23.02 -5.49
N GLU A 251 -2.16 22.21 -4.72
CA GLU A 251 -3.25 22.62 -3.81
C GLU A 251 -4.30 23.51 -4.49
N THR A 252 -4.52 23.29 -5.78
CA THR A 252 -5.47 24.09 -6.56
C THR A 252 -6.86 23.50 -6.40
N ALA A 253 -7.76 24.30 -5.82
CA ALA A 253 -9.13 23.88 -5.60
C ALA A 253 -9.81 23.48 -6.91
N ARG A 254 -10.68 22.46 -6.87
CA ARG A 254 -11.28 21.88 -8.08
C ARG A 254 -12.06 22.92 -8.88
N GLU A 255 -12.76 23.80 -8.19
CA GLU A 255 -13.55 24.91 -8.74
C GLU A 255 -12.69 26.03 -9.35
N ALA A 256 -11.40 26.11 -9.00
CA ALA A 256 -10.49 27.06 -9.61
C ALA A 256 -10.01 26.59 -10.99
N ILE A 257 -10.17 25.31 -11.33
CA ILE A 257 -9.85 24.77 -12.65
C ILE A 257 -11.02 25.07 -13.59
N ILE A 258 -10.88 26.11 -14.40
CA ILE A 258 -11.93 26.62 -15.30
C ILE A 258 -12.11 25.69 -16.50
N SER A 259 -10.99 25.24 -17.08
CA SER A 259 -11.04 24.38 -18.25
C SER A 259 -9.87 23.41 -18.29
N SER A 260 -10.13 22.25 -18.86
CA SER A 260 -9.16 21.19 -19.11
C SER A 260 -9.28 20.81 -20.59
N ARG A 261 -8.21 20.99 -21.38
CA ARG A 261 -8.20 20.63 -22.79
C ARG A 261 -6.88 19.98 -23.20
N GLU A 262 -6.99 19.01 -24.10
CA GLU A 262 -5.83 18.45 -24.80
C GLU A 262 -5.47 19.33 -25.99
N GLN A 263 -4.18 19.61 -26.17
CA GLN A 263 -3.66 20.43 -27.26
C GLN A 263 -2.36 19.82 -27.80
N GLN A 264 -2.28 19.69 -29.12
CA GLN A 264 -1.04 19.29 -29.77
C GLN A 264 -0.15 20.51 -30.05
N HIS A 265 1.13 20.38 -29.74
CA HIS A 265 2.14 21.39 -30.00
C HIS A 265 3.47 20.70 -30.34
N ALA A 266 4.10 21.10 -31.44
CA ALA A 266 5.38 20.54 -31.90
C ALA A 266 5.41 18.99 -31.95
N GLY A 267 4.33 18.36 -32.42
CA GLY A 267 4.21 16.90 -32.53
C GLY A 267 4.06 16.15 -31.20
N LYS A 268 3.88 16.87 -30.08
CA LYS A 268 3.61 16.30 -28.75
C LYS A 268 2.22 16.68 -28.29
N THR A 269 1.60 15.81 -27.50
CA THR A 269 0.28 16.08 -26.91
C THR A 269 0.45 16.62 -25.50
N TYR A 270 -0.24 17.70 -25.19
CA TYR A 270 -0.23 18.33 -23.88
C TYR A 270 -1.65 18.39 -23.33
N GLN A 271 -1.75 18.29 -22.01
CA GLN A 271 -2.93 18.66 -21.26
C GLN A 271 -2.71 20.08 -20.71
N VAL A 272 -3.58 21.02 -21.11
CA VAL A 272 -3.53 22.42 -20.68
C VAL A 272 -4.67 22.69 -19.71
N LEU A 273 -4.32 23.13 -18.51
CA LEU A 273 -5.29 23.50 -17.46
C LEU A 273 -5.33 25.02 -17.35
N ARG A 274 -6.54 25.61 -17.46
CA ARG A 274 -6.77 27.02 -17.11
C ARG A 274 -7.22 27.12 -15.68
N ILE A 275 -6.48 27.88 -14.90
CA ILE A 275 -6.65 28.00 -13.45
C ILE A 275 -6.93 29.47 -13.14
N LYS A 276 -7.98 29.70 -12.35
CA LYS A 276 -8.27 31.01 -11.77
C LYS A 276 -7.42 31.18 -10.52
N ASP A 277 -6.56 32.19 -10.47
CA ASP A 277 -5.85 32.49 -9.24
C ASP A 277 -6.83 33.02 -8.18
N SER A 278 -6.65 32.55 -6.94
CA SER A 278 -7.42 33.01 -5.78
C SER A 278 -7.02 34.42 -5.35
N VAL A 279 -5.82 34.87 -5.73
CA VAL A 279 -5.24 36.18 -5.38
C VAL A 279 -5.22 37.07 -6.62
N GLY A 280 -6.36 37.70 -6.88
CA GLY A 280 -6.59 38.55 -8.06
C GLY A 280 -7.13 37.74 -9.23
N ALA A 281 -8.14 38.27 -9.93
CA ALA A 281 -8.90 37.61 -10.99
C ALA A 281 -8.08 37.33 -12.28
N LYS A 282 -6.82 36.95 -12.15
CA LYS A 282 -5.94 36.56 -13.25
C LYS A 282 -6.09 35.07 -13.49
N GLU A 283 -6.22 34.72 -14.75
CA GLU A 283 -6.18 33.34 -15.20
C GLU A 283 -4.73 33.00 -15.56
N ARG A 284 -4.31 31.79 -15.18
CA ARG A 284 -3.02 31.23 -15.58
C ARG A 284 -3.24 29.89 -16.25
N GLU A 285 -2.40 29.59 -17.23
CA GLU A 285 -2.35 28.28 -17.86
C GLU A 285 -1.22 27.46 -17.25
N ARG A 286 -1.49 26.18 -16.99
CA ARG A 286 -0.46 25.20 -16.62
C ARG A 286 -0.41 24.08 -17.65
N TYR A 287 0.80 23.75 -18.07
CA TYR A 287 1.08 22.85 -19.17
C TYR A 287 1.61 21.52 -18.66
N TYR A 288 0.97 20.44 -19.08
CA TYR A 288 1.37 19.06 -18.79
C TYR A 288 1.67 18.32 -20.09
N LEU A 289 2.85 17.73 -20.22
CA LEU A 289 3.22 16.89 -21.36
C LEU A 289 2.70 15.48 -21.12
N LEU A 290 1.84 14.99 -22.02
CA LEU A 290 1.32 13.63 -21.95
C LEU A 290 2.34 12.64 -22.53
N ARG A 291 2.77 11.68 -21.70
CA ARG A 291 3.59 10.52 -22.08
C ARG A 291 2.82 9.24 -21.74
N PRO A 292 1.88 8.82 -22.59
CA PRO A 292 1.13 7.60 -22.35
C PRO A 292 2.07 6.39 -22.32
N THR A 293 1.86 5.50 -21.36
CA THR A 293 2.62 4.24 -21.22
C THR A 293 1.95 3.04 -21.89
N ASN A 294 0.79 3.27 -22.50
CA ASN A 294 0.11 2.27 -23.30
C ASN A 294 0.54 2.46 -24.75
N ASN A 295 1.00 1.39 -25.39
CA ASN A 295 1.22 1.37 -26.84
C ASN A 295 -0.15 1.40 -27.55
N SER A 296 -0.87 2.51 -27.49
CA SER A 296 -1.94 2.81 -28.47
C SER A 296 -1.27 3.37 -29.72
N SER A 297 -0.39 2.58 -30.33
CA SER A 297 0.00 2.77 -31.71
C SER A 297 -1.04 2.06 -32.58
N ASP A 298 -2.30 2.50 -32.51
CA ASP A 298 -3.27 2.24 -33.56
C ASP A 298 -3.57 3.60 -34.21
N LYS A 299 -2.98 3.75 -35.38
CA LYS A 299 -3.38 4.72 -36.40
C LYS A 299 -4.69 4.29 -37.03
#